data_AF-A0A8D9EGQ6-F1
#
_entry.id   AF-A0A8D9EGQ6-F1
#
_cell.length_a   1.000
_cell.length_b   1.000
_cell.length_c   1.000
_cell.angle_alpha   90.00
_cell.angle_beta   90.00
_cell.angle_gamma   90.00
#
_symmetry.space_group_name_H-M   'P 1'
#
loop_
_entity.id
_entity.type
_entity.pdbx_description
1 polymer ?
#
loop_
_entity_poly.entity_id
_entity_poly.type
_entity_poly.pdbx_seq_one_letter_code
_entity_poly.pdbx_strand_id
1 'polypeptide(L)'
;MHMVLGVCWFLFGYLGLRLKGHNGHIFYLIEDERHPLHGHETHPPRLKSRKSFLRTTKPITISPEERKEELWKCAAPDNINFKEEISPGFHLPYSTWKTLNRLRVGVSRCKKTLAKWRYLENQEEIKCDCGEIQDEAHLLVCNQIDSTCTQDDLYTCTPAAIKVAEFWRNTI
;
A
#
# COMPACT_ATOMS: atom_id res chain seq x y z
N MET A 1 17.74 -9.85 31.22
CA MET A 1 17.08 -10.98 30.51
C MET A 1 15.88 -10.38 29.78
N HIS A 2 15.80 -10.38 28.44
CA HIS A 2 15.36 -11.53 27.59
C HIS A 2 13.95 -12.00 27.98
N MET A 3 12.91 -12.13 27.14
CA MET A 3 12.67 -12.05 25.67
C MET A 3 11.16 -11.75 25.46
N VAL A 4 10.59 -11.30 24.32
CA VAL A 4 11.02 -10.79 22.99
C VAL A 4 9.80 -10.07 22.35
N LEU A 5 10.00 -9.13 21.41
CA LEU A 5 8.92 -8.56 20.58
C LEU A 5 8.82 -9.27 19.21
N GLY A 6 7.60 -9.63 18.81
CA GLY A 6 7.32 -10.41 17.59
C GLY A 6 7.57 -9.64 16.29
N VAL A 7 8.05 -10.36 15.27
CA VAL A 7 8.57 -9.79 14.01
C VAL A 7 7.49 -9.61 12.94
N CYS A 8 7.68 -8.52 12.17
CA CYS A 8 6.89 -8.09 11.01
C CYS A 8 6.71 -9.16 9.91
N TRP A 9 5.52 -9.21 9.31
CA TRP A 9 5.25 -9.85 8.01
C TRP A 9 4.41 -8.89 7.13
N PHE A 10 5.07 -8.13 6.26
CA PHE A 10 4.45 -7.47 5.11
C PHE A 10 5.21 -7.89 3.85
N LEU A 11 4.71 -8.93 3.19
CA LEU A 11 5.23 -9.39 1.89
C LEU A 11 4.52 -8.66 0.76
N PHE A 12 5.30 -8.08 -0.14
CA PHE A 12 4.83 -7.75 -1.49
C PHE A 12 4.49 -9.06 -2.22
N GLY A 13 3.23 -9.19 -2.65
CA GLY A 13 2.76 -10.31 -3.46
C GLY A 13 1.43 -9.94 -4.11
N TYR A 14 1.29 -10.28 -5.39
CA TYR A 14 0.11 -10.12 -6.25
C TYR A 14 -1.22 -9.89 -5.50
N LEU A 15 -1.84 -8.71 -5.72
CA LEU A 15 -3.20 -8.42 -5.24
C LEU A 15 -4.26 -9.23 -6.01
N GLY A 16 -4.39 -10.51 -5.65
CA GLY A 16 -5.74 -11.06 -5.49
C GLY A 16 -6.30 -10.49 -4.19
N LEU A 17 -7.29 -9.59 -4.25
CA LEU A 17 -7.84 -8.91 -3.07
C LEU A 17 -8.44 -9.91 -2.07
N ARG A 18 -7.65 -10.29 -1.05
CA ARG A 18 -8.11 -11.10 0.08
C ARG A 18 -8.62 -10.19 1.21
N LEU A 19 -9.67 -9.42 0.93
CA LEU A 19 -10.36 -8.64 1.94
C LEU A 19 -11.12 -9.57 2.89
N LYS A 20 -10.53 -9.82 4.07
CA LYS A 20 -11.24 -10.47 5.18
C LYS A 20 -12.20 -9.45 5.82
N GLY A 21 -13.46 -9.43 5.38
CA GLY A 21 -14.52 -8.83 6.17
C GLY A 21 -14.66 -9.51 7.53
N HIS A 22 -15.24 -8.81 8.52
CA HIS A 22 -15.25 -9.20 9.94
C HIS A 22 -15.93 -10.55 10.27
N ASN A 23 -16.57 -11.20 9.28
CA ASN A 23 -17.18 -12.53 9.37
C ASN A 23 -16.65 -13.55 8.32
N GLY A 24 -15.54 -13.25 7.63
CA GLY A 24 -14.87 -14.20 6.73
C GLY A 24 -15.65 -14.63 5.47
N HIS A 25 -16.79 -13.99 5.18
CA HIS A 25 -17.52 -14.21 3.94
C HIS A 25 -16.75 -13.62 2.77
N ILE A 26 -16.44 -14.47 1.80
CA ILE A 26 -15.98 -14.03 0.48
C ILE A 26 -17.23 -13.94 -0.41
N PHE A 27 -17.19 -13.09 -1.43
CA PHE A 27 -18.31 -12.82 -2.32
C PHE A 27 -17.89 -13.07 -3.77
N TYR A 28 -18.85 -13.44 -4.62
CA TYR A 28 -18.61 -13.84 -5.99
C TYR A 28 -19.83 -13.58 -6.87
N LEU A 29 -19.56 -13.26 -8.13
CA LEU A 29 -20.56 -13.24 -9.18
C LEU A 29 -20.72 -14.69 -9.67
N ILE A 30 -21.78 -15.37 -9.21
CA ILE A 30 -22.12 -16.73 -9.66
C ILE A 30 -22.40 -16.74 -11.17
N GLU A 31 -22.96 -15.63 -11.65
CA GLU A 31 -23.51 -15.47 -12.99
C GLU A 31 -22.55 -14.77 -13.97
N ASP A 32 -21.32 -14.38 -13.55
CA ASP A 32 -20.34 -13.84 -14.51
C ASP A 32 -19.73 -14.98 -15.33
N GLU A 33 -20.14 -15.10 -16.59
CA GLU A 33 -19.65 -16.07 -17.57
C GLU A 33 -18.12 -16.05 -17.75
N ARG A 34 -17.46 -14.92 -17.43
CA ARG A 34 -16.00 -14.76 -17.51
C ARG A 34 -15.27 -15.35 -16.30
N HIS A 35 -15.98 -15.79 -15.26
CA HIS A 35 -15.37 -16.37 -14.09
C HIS A 35 -14.85 -17.79 -14.40
N PRO A 36 -13.60 -18.16 -14.06
CA PRO A 36 -13.04 -19.49 -14.39
C PRO A 36 -13.77 -20.69 -13.76
N LEU A 37 -14.64 -20.45 -12.78
CA LEU A 37 -15.50 -21.46 -12.15
C LEU A 37 -17.00 -21.24 -12.47
N HIS A 38 -17.33 -20.48 -13.52
CA HIS A 38 -18.70 -20.37 -14.00
C HIS A 38 -19.20 -21.75 -14.46
N GLY A 39 -20.44 -22.10 -14.14
CA GLY A 39 -21.02 -23.42 -14.42
C GLY A 39 -20.40 -24.62 -13.68
N HIS A 40 -19.39 -24.43 -12.81
CA HIS A 40 -18.77 -25.54 -12.08
C HIS A 40 -19.59 -25.96 -10.86
N GLU A 41 -20.00 -27.24 -10.84
CA GLU A 41 -20.66 -27.86 -9.68
C GLU A 41 -19.70 -28.07 -8.49
N THR A 42 -20.19 -27.91 -7.27
CA THR A 42 -19.40 -28.15 -6.06
C THR A 42 -19.48 -29.60 -5.61
N HIS A 43 -18.39 -30.35 -5.70
CA HIS A 43 -18.33 -31.67 -5.07
C HIS A 43 -18.38 -31.58 -3.52
N PRO A 44 -18.97 -32.59 -2.84
CA PRO A 44 -18.97 -32.65 -1.38
C PRO A 44 -17.54 -32.72 -0.84
N PRO A 45 -17.22 -31.99 0.25
CA PRO A 45 -15.85 -31.89 0.73
C PRO A 45 -15.40 -33.20 1.38
N ARG A 46 -14.31 -33.78 0.88
CA ARG A 46 -13.67 -35.01 1.43
C ARG A 46 -13.37 -34.93 2.94
N LEU A 47 -13.13 -33.71 3.46
CA LEU A 47 -12.80 -33.46 4.86
C LEU A 47 -13.71 -32.36 5.42
N LYS A 48 -14.29 -32.58 6.60
CA LYS A 48 -15.20 -31.61 7.27
C LYS A 48 -14.60 -30.21 7.48
N SER A 49 -13.27 -30.12 7.58
CA SER A 49 -12.53 -28.85 7.71
C SER A 49 -12.39 -28.06 6.40
N ARG A 50 -12.50 -28.72 5.23
CA ARG A 50 -12.38 -28.08 3.92
C ARG A 50 -13.72 -27.50 3.49
N LYS A 51 -13.95 -26.23 3.79
CA LYS A 51 -15.09 -25.48 3.25
C LYS A 51 -14.75 -25.01 1.83
N SER A 52 -15.54 -25.43 0.83
CA SER A 52 -15.41 -24.90 -0.53
C SER A 52 -15.77 -23.41 -0.55
N PHE A 53 -15.03 -22.62 -1.33
CA PHE A 53 -15.33 -21.21 -1.61
C PHE A 53 -16.79 -21.07 -2.06
N LEU A 54 -17.15 -21.76 -3.13
CA LEU A 54 -18.48 -21.73 -3.77
C LEU A 54 -19.62 -22.16 -2.82
N ARG A 55 -19.33 -22.86 -1.71
CA ARG A 55 -20.33 -23.26 -0.70
C ARG A 55 -20.39 -22.36 0.55
N THR A 56 -19.49 -21.39 0.65
CA THR A 56 -19.34 -20.47 1.81
C THR A 56 -19.62 -19.02 1.43
N THR A 57 -19.48 -18.73 0.15
CA THR A 57 -19.71 -17.42 -0.46
C THR A 57 -21.20 -17.23 -0.81
N LYS A 58 -21.66 -15.98 -0.81
CA LYS A 58 -23.02 -15.61 -1.24
C LYS A 58 -22.94 -14.88 -2.59
N PRO A 59 -23.94 -15.02 -3.47
CA PRO A 59 -24.05 -14.15 -4.63
C PRO A 59 -24.15 -12.69 -4.19
N ILE A 60 -23.58 -11.79 -4.98
CA ILE A 60 -23.78 -10.34 -4.81
C ILE A 60 -25.02 -9.97 -5.62
N THR A 61 -26.02 -9.38 -4.97
CA THR A 61 -27.28 -8.93 -5.60
C THR A 61 -27.27 -7.48 -6.03
N ILE A 62 -26.31 -6.70 -5.52
CA ILE A 62 -26.05 -5.29 -5.87
C ILE A 62 -24.83 -5.22 -6.80
N SER A 63 -24.51 -4.04 -7.34
CA SER A 63 -23.31 -3.91 -8.17
C SER A 63 -22.03 -4.20 -7.34
N PRO A 64 -20.95 -4.69 -7.98
CA PRO A 64 -19.68 -4.88 -7.30
C PRO A 64 -19.11 -3.60 -6.68
N GLU A 65 -19.44 -2.43 -7.23
CA GLU A 65 -18.98 -1.11 -6.78
C GLU A 65 -19.70 -0.67 -5.50
N GLU A 66 -21.03 -0.70 -5.49
CA GLU A 66 -21.83 -0.47 -4.29
C GLU A 66 -21.41 -1.42 -3.16
N ARG A 67 -21.14 -2.69 -3.49
CA ARG A 67 -20.69 -3.67 -2.49
C ARG A 67 -19.31 -3.38 -1.91
N LYS A 68 -18.37 -2.86 -2.71
CA LYS A 68 -17.07 -2.37 -2.21
C LYS A 68 -17.30 -1.21 -1.25
N GLU A 69 -18.14 -0.25 -1.63
CA GLU A 69 -18.42 0.96 -0.84
C GLU A 69 -19.10 0.61 0.49
N GLU A 70 -20.09 -0.28 0.51
CA GLU A 70 -20.69 -0.82 1.74
C GLU A 70 -19.64 -1.45 2.67
N LEU A 71 -18.84 -2.38 2.14
CA LEU A 71 -17.81 -3.09 2.91
C LEU A 71 -16.75 -2.14 3.45
N TRP A 72 -16.44 -1.09 2.69
CA TRP A 72 -15.54 -0.02 3.09
C TRP A 72 -16.15 0.83 4.21
N LYS A 73 -17.39 1.30 4.06
CA LYS A 73 -18.13 2.05 5.11
C LYS A 73 -18.26 1.26 6.42
N CYS A 74 -18.40 -0.06 6.36
CA CYS A 74 -18.43 -0.91 7.56
C CYS A 74 -17.06 -1.12 8.23
N ALA A 75 -15.95 -0.73 7.61
CA ALA A 75 -14.59 -1.00 8.09
C ALA A 75 -13.73 0.26 8.27
N ALA A 76 -14.05 1.36 7.60
CA ALA A 76 -13.39 2.65 7.71
C ALA A 76 -13.90 3.44 8.93
N PRO A 77 -13.07 4.31 9.52
CA PRO A 77 -13.54 5.28 10.50
C PRO A 77 -14.37 6.39 9.82
N ASP A 78 -15.35 6.94 10.55
CA ASP A 78 -16.38 7.88 10.04
C ASP A 78 -15.84 9.17 9.40
N ASN A 79 -14.56 9.49 9.61
CA ASN A 79 -13.92 10.74 9.17
C ASN A 79 -13.22 10.65 7.80
N ILE A 80 -13.36 9.53 7.08
CA ILE A 80 -12.80 9.34 5.74
C ILE A 80 -13.97 9.18 4.76
N ASN A 81 -13.86 9.74 3.55
CA ASN A 81 -14.79 9.48 2.45
C ASN A 81 -14.25 8.37 1.53
N PHE A 82 -15.13 7.51 1.02
CA PHE A 82 -14.76 6.53 -0.01
C PHE A 82 -14.35 7.26 -1.29
N LYS A 83 -13.18 6.91 -1.83
CA LYS A 83 -12.62 7.59 -3.01
C LYS A 83 -11.74 6.64 -3.83
N GLU A 84 -12.29 6.04 -4.88
CA GLU A 84 -11.58 5.16 -5.82
C GLU A 84 -10.96 5.98 -6.98
N GLU A 85 -10.04 6.90 -6.65
CA GLU A 85 -9.30 7.72 -7.63
C GLU A 85 -7.79 7.39 -7.63
N ILE A 86 -7.16 7.51 -8.79
CA ILE A 86 -5.70 7.38 -8.93
C ILE A 86 -5.04 8.62 -8.32
N SER A 87 -4.03 8.42 -7.47
CA SER A 87 -3.32 9.54 -6.81
C SER A 87 -2.68 10.51 -7.82
N PRO A 88 -2.65 11.83 -7.55
CA PRO A 88 -2.04 12.82 -8.42
C PRO A 88 -0.60 12.48 -8.84
N GLY A 89 -0.20 12.89 -10.04
CA GLY A 89 1.12 12.58 -10.61
C GLY A 89 1.24 11.21 -11.29
N PHE A 90 0.15 10.47 -11.52
CA PHE A 90 0.19 9.15 -12.18
C PHE A 90 0.80 9.14 -13.59
N HIS A 91 0.78 10.29 -14.27
CA HIS A 91 1.35 10.50 -15.60
C HIS A 91 2.87 10.72 -15.59
N LEU A 92 3.49 10.85 -14.41
CA LEU A 92 4.93 11.04 -14.26
C LEU A 92 5.69 9.74 -14.60
N PRO A 93 6.98 9.82 -14.98
CA PRO A 93 7.81 8.65 -15.16
C PRO A 93 7.78 7.73 -13.92
N TYR A 94 7.73 6.41 -14.15
CA TYR A 94 7.54 5.42 -13.08
C TYR A 94 8.49 5.58 -11.88
N SER A 95 9.76 5.92 -12.12
CA SER A 95 10.73 6.21 -11.06
C SER A 95 10.28 7.38 -10.16
N THR A 96 9.87 8.48 -10.78
CA THR A 96 9.42 9.70 -10.08
C THR A 96 8.11 9.44 -9.34
N TRP A 97 7.13 8.81 -9.98
CA TRP A 97 5.85 8.44 -9.35
C TRP A 97 6.01 7.49 -8.17
N LYS A 98 6.88 6.47 -8.31
CA LYS A 98 7.23 5.54 -7.23
C LYS A 98 7.84 6.27 -6.04
N THR A 99 8.78 7.18 -6.28
CA THR A 99 9.45 7.95 -5.24
C THR A 99 8.50 8.95 -4.57
N LEU A 100 7.67 9.64 -5.34
CA LEU A 100 6.59 10.50 -4.82
C LEU A 100 5.66 9.73 -3.87
N ASN A 101 5.26 8.51 -4.23
CA ASN A 101 4.42 7.67 -3.36
C ASN A 101 5.14 7.15 -2.11
N ARG A 102 6.46 6.91 -2.17
CA ARG A 102 7.25 6.58 -0.97
C ARG A 102 7.28 7.73 0.04
N LEU A 103 7.47 8.96 -0.45
CA LEU A 103 7.43 10.18 0.34
C LEU A 103 6.02 10.42 0.94
N ARG A 104 4.95 10.25 0.15
CA ARG A 104 3.55 10.37 0.63
C ARG A 104 3.25 9.47 1.83
N VAL A 105 3.73 8.23 1.81
CA VAL A 105 3.46 7.22 2.84
C VAL A 105 4.44 7.33 4.03
N GLY A 106 5.54 8.09 3.90
CA GLY A 106 6.56 8.22 4.96
C GLY A 106 7.33 6.92 5.23
N VAL A 107 7.50 6.09 4.19
CA VAL A 107 8.22 4.81 4.25
C VAL A 107 9.18 4.73 3.06
N SER A 108 10.09 5.70 2.99
CA SER A 108 11.14 5.74 1.98
C SER A 108 12.34 4.85 2.37
N ARG A 109 13.29 4.65 1.46
CA ARG A 109 14.59 4.03 1.78
C ARG A 109 15.61 5.07 2.27
N CYS A 110 15.21 6.05 3.08
CA CYS A 110 16.15 6.95 3.76
C CYS A 110 17.15 6.16 4.62
N LYS A 111 18.40 6.65 4.76
CA LYS A 111 19.47 5.97 5.50
C LYS A 111 19.08 5.63 6.94
N LYS A 112 18.29 6.46 7.65
CA LYS A 112 17.75 6.14 8.99
C LYS A 112 16.83 4.91 8.99
N THR A 113 15.98 4.76 7.97
CA THR A 113 15.14 3.56 7.78
C THR A 113 16.01 2.34 7.40
N LEU A 114 17.00 2.50 6.51
CA LEU A 114 17.94 1.42 6.16
C LEU A 114 18.75 0.93 7.37
N ALA A 115 19.23 1.83 8.24
CA ALA A 115 19.92 1.50 9.49
C ALA A 115 19.03 0.70 10.45
N LYS A 116 17.78 1.16 10.64
CA LYS A 116 16.76 0.44 11.45
C LYS A 116 16.54 -0.99 10.97
N TRP A 117 16.57 -1.23 9.66
CA TRP A 117 16.44 -2.55 9.05
C TRP A 117 17.77 -3.32 8.88
N ARG A 118 18.90 -2.77 9.36
CA ARG A 118 20.26 -3.35 9.24
C ARG A 118 20.70 -3.61 7.79
N TYR A 119 20.27 -2.77 6.86
CA TYR A 119 20.74 -2.78 5.46
C TYR A 119 21.99 -1.90 5.23
N LEU A 120 22.40 -1.09 6.20
CA LEU A 120 23.70 -0.41 6.16
C LEU A 120 24.77 -1.29 6.82
N GLU A 121 25.92 -1.43 6.15
CA GLU A 121 27.09 -2.11 6.70
C GLU A 121 27.64 -1.36 7.93
N ASN A 122 27.72 -0.03 7.83
CA ASN A 122 27.97 0.87 8.95
C ASN A 122 26.66 1.54 9.40
N GLN A 123 26.20 1.23 10.62
CA GLN A 123 24.97 1.80 11.18
C GLN A 123 25.10 3.29 11.56
N GLU A 124 26.32 3.85 11.57
CA GLU A 124 26.57 5.28 11.79
C GLU A 124 26.41 6.11 10.51
N GLU A 125 26.33 5.47 9.33
CA GLU A 125 26.17 6.14 8.04
C GLU A 125 24.70 6.58 7.78
N ILE A 126 24.05 7.16 8.79
CA ILE A 126 22.68 7.71 8.69
C ILE A 126 22.62 9.10 8.06
N LYS A 127 23.76 9.71 7.76
CA LYS A 127 23.85 11.08 7.26
C LYS A 127 23.61 11.16 5.74
N CYS A 128 22.85 12.17 5.35
CA CYS A 128 22.78 12.67 3.98
C CYS A 128 24.11 13.33 3.61
N ASP A 129 24.36 13.49 2.32
CA ASP A 129 25.59 14.09 1.78
C ASP A 129 25.71 15.59 2.14
N CYS A 130 24.61 16.22 2.59
CA CYS A 130 24.60 17.55 3.18
C CYS A 130 25.09 17.63 4.65
N GLY A 131 25.41 16.49 5.28
CA GLY A 131 25.86 16.38 6.66
C GLY A 131 24.77 16.12 7.71
N GLU A 132 23.50 16.37 7.40
CA GLU A 132 22.35 16.15 8.30
C GLU A 132 21.89 14.68 8.31
N ILE A 133 21.11 14.27 9.31
CA ILE A 133 20.54 12.92 9.37
C ILE A 133 19.47 12.75 8.29
N GLN A 134 19.63 11.75 7.41
CA GLN A 134 18.66 11.47 6.36
C GLN A 134 17.47 10.68 6.91
N ASP A 135 16.40 11.40 7.25
CA ASP A 135 15.10 10.85 7.60
C ASP A 135 13.95 11.41 6.76
N GLU A 136 12.75 10.85 6.93
CA GLU A 136 11.58 11.19 6.10
C GLU A 136 11.27 12.70 6.08
N ALA A 137 11.49 13.42 7.18
CA ALA A 137 11.30 14.87 7.23
C ALA A 137 12.42 15.60 6.49
N HIS A 138 13.67 15.19 6.70
CA HIS A 138 14.83 15.76 6.01
C HIS A 138 14.72 15.64 4.48
N LEU A 139 14.18 14.53 3.95
CA LEU A 139 14.03 14.33 2.50
C LEU A 139 13.22 15.46 1.81
N LEU A 140 12.29 16.11 2.52
CA LEU A 140 11.43 17.15 1.98
C LEU A 140 12.06 18.55 2.02
N VAL A 141 13.10 18.74 2.84
CA VAL A 141 13.73 20.04 3.13
C VAL A 141 15.26 20.04 2.95
N CYS A 142 15.81 19.02 2.30
CA CYS A 142 17.25 18.88 2.10
C CYS A 142 17.83 20.04 1.30
N ASN A 143 18.90 20.66 1.80
CA ASN A 143 19.52 21.85 1.20
C ASN A 143 20.27 21.59 -0.13
N GLN A 144 20.40 20.33 -0.55
CA GLN A 144 20.94 19.93 -1.86
C GLN A 144 19.89 20.01 -2.97
N ILE A 145 18.63 20.28 -2.62
CA ILE A 145 17.51 20.39 -3.55
C ILE A 145 17.17 21.88 -3.70
N ASP A 146 17.09 22.38 -4.93
CA ASP A 146 16.68 23.76 -5.24
C ASP A 146 15.23 24.12 -4.85
N SER A 147 14.51 23.19 -4.21
CA SER A 147 13.13 23.35 -3.77
C SER A 147 12.84 22.46 -2.58
N THR A 148 12.23 23.02 -1.55
CA THR A 148 11.62 22.28 -0.44
C THR A 148 10.14 22.04 -0.71
N CYS A 149 9.54 21.03 -0.06
CA CYS A 149 8.11 20.76 -0.14
C CYS A 149 7.53 20.34 1.22
N THR A 150 6.21 20.41 1.36
CA THR A 150 5.47 19.92 2.55
C THR A 150 4.81 18.56 2.26
N GLN A 151 4.19 17.94 3.28
CA GLN A 151 3.41 16.72 3.06
C GLN A 151 2.19 16.96 2.15
N ASP A 152 1.59 18.15 2.21
CA ASP A 152 0.43 18.51 1.37
C ASP A 152 0.81 18.69 -0.10
N ASP A 153 1.99 19.27 -0.35
CA ASP A 153 2.59 19.34 -1.70
C ASP A 153 2.74 17.95 -2.34
N LEU A 154 3.11 16.94 -1.55
CA LEU A 154 3.21 15.56 -2.03
C LEU A 154 1.84 15.02 -2.42
N TYR A 155 0.80 15.23 -1.61
CA TYR A 155 -0.56 14.74 -1.90
C TYR A 155 -1.15 15.43 -3.14
N THR A 156 -1.03 16.75 -3.23
CA THR A 156 -1.50 17.56 -4.37
C THR A 156 -0.61 17.44 -5.62
N CYS A 157 0.62 16.93 -5.48
CA CYS A 157 1.63 16.78 -6.54
C CYS A 157 2.06 18.13 -7.14
N THR A 158 2.40 19.11 -6.30
CA THR A 158 2.90 20.42 -6.78
C THR A 158 4.24 20.28 -7.50
N PRO A 159 4.64 21.27 -8.33
CA PRO A 159 5.95 21.24 -9.01
C PRO A 159 7.16 21.11 -8.06
N ALA A 160 7.05 21.60 -6.82
CA ALA A 160 8.08 21.41 -5.79
C ALA A 160 8.19 19.95 -5.35
N ALA A 161 7.06 19.29 -5.07
CA ALA A 161 7.03 17.85 -4.76
C ALA A 161 7.56 16.98 -5.91
N ILE A 162 7.30 17.36 -7.17
CA ILE A 162 7.84 16.66 -8.34
C ILE A 162 9.38 16.79 -8.36
N LYS A 163 9.94 18.00 -8.20
CA LYS A 163 11.40 18.20 -8.14
C LYS A 163 12.07 17.39 -7.02
N VAL A 164 11.50 17.39 -5.81
CA VAL A 164 11.99 16.59 -4.69
C VAL A 164 11.96 15.09 -5.02
N ALA A 165 10.86 14.59 -5.62
CA ALA A 165 10.74 13.20 -6.04
C ALA A 165 11.71 12.83 -7.17
N GLU A 166 12.03 13.76 -8.09
CA GLU A 166 13.01 13.56 -9.15
C GLU A 166 14.44 13.52 -8.64
N PHE A 167 14.81 14.38 -7.69
CA PHE A 167 16.11 14.36 -7.03
C PHE A 167 16.37 13.01 -6.36
N TRP A 168 15.41 12.50 -5.59
CA TRP A 168 15.56 11.23 -4.86
C TRP A 168 15.26 9.96 -5.69
N ARG A 169 14.90 10.06 -6.98
CA ARG A 169 14.32 8.95 -7.78
C ARG A 169 15.18 7.69 -7.88
N ASN A 170 16.50 7.83 -7.75
CA ASN A 170 17.47 6.73 -7.82
C ASN A 170 17.97 6.28 -6.44
N THR A 171 17.64 7.02 -5.39
CA THR A 171 18.23 6.87 -4.04
C THR A 171 17.26 6.18 -3.07
N ILE A 172 15.96 6.53 -3.08
CA ILE A 172 15.01 6.14 -2.02
C ILE A 172 13.90 5.17 -2.45
#